data_AF-A0A3N2MDH7-F1
#
_entry.id   AF-A0A3N2MDH7-F1
#
_cell.length_a   1.000
_cell.length_b   1.000
_cell.length_c   1.000
_cell.angle_alpha   90.00
_cell.angle_beta   90.00
_cell.angle_gamma   90.00
#
_symmetry.space_group_name_H-M   'P 1'
#
loop_
_entity.id
_entity.type
_entity.pdbx_description
1 polymer ?
#
loop_
_entity_poly.entity_id
_entity_poly.type
_entity_poly.pdbx_seq_one_letter_code
_entity_poly.pdbx_strand_id
1 'polypeptide(L)'
;MTEMKRLLYTALTVMAILAALPAKAATDTYFPYPIVPDSIVTLQGRADFLVTHFWDFCDMKKGFSSRAKMAEAFSDYLSFMPHASAKTVHKSIAKLLKDLEKQPADQLFFAQKAEELIHSDTSEVFSDELFLPFARAVVENKRIPAKDKTHFIDQTKILTATMLGSRMPDIAYTDRNGNKAVFSPDSTQVTILFFNEPDNHECLLAKARLNADSKSSSFIADGIMKIVAITKTEPGEDWISFAKTMPETWTVGAVPDIDKIYDIRIIPGFYVIDQGGNILLKNANINQIISIISNL
;
A
#
# COMPACT_ATOMS: atom_id res chain seq x y z
N MET A 1 -22.60 -0.43 29.41
CA MET A 1 -21.35 -0.06 30.10
C MET A 1 -20.97 -1.25 30.97
N THR A 2 -19.75 -1.76 30.81
CA THR A 2 -19.23 -3.05 31.29
C THR A 2 -19.73 -4.26 30.49
N GLU A 3 -18.99 -4.60 29.42
CA GLU A 3 -18.85 -5.92 28.74
C GLU A 3 -18.17 -5.67 27.35
N MET A 4 -17.18 -4.79 27.30
CA MET A 4 -16.46 -4.44 26.06
C MET A 4 -14.99 -4.21 26.41
N LYS A 5 -14.27 -5.28 26.75
CA LYS A 5 -12.81 -5.25 27.00
C LYS A 5 -12.11 -6.62 27.07
N ARG A 6 -12.69 -7.68 26.52
CA ARG A 6 -12.04 -9.01 26.50
C ARG A 6 -12.34 -9.72 25.19
N LEU A 7 -11.56 -9.44 24.16
CA LEU A 7 -11.34 -10.32 22.99
C LEU A 7 -10.17 -9.74 22.16
N LEU A 8 -9.04 -9.56 22.85
CA LEU A 8 -7.71 -9.51 22.27
C LEU A 8 -6.83 -10.27 23.27
N TYR A 9 -5.85 -11.01 22.74
CA TYR A 9 -4.93 -11.90 23.46
C TYR A 9 -5.44 -13.31 23.76
N THR A 10 -5.20 -14.24 22.83
CA THR A 10 -4.56 -15.53 23.16
C THR A 10 -4.13 -16.29 21.90
N ALA A 11 -2.83 -16.30 21.63
CA ALA A 11 -2.08 -17.45 21.14
C ALA A 11 -0.57 -17.21 21.39
N LEU A 12 -0.20 -17.16 22.67
CA LEU A 12 1.13 -17.54 23.17
C LEU A 12 1.05 -19.07 23.37
N THR A 13 1.98 -19.92 22.96
CA THR A 13 3.39 -20.00 23.35
C THR A 13 4.05 -21.16 22.59
N VAL A 14 5.38 -21.07 22.40
CA VAL A 14 6.44 -22.12 22.49
C VAL A 14 7.58 -21.60 21.59
N MET A 15 8.85 -21.43 21.98
CA MET A 15 9.65 -21.80 23.14
C MET A 15 10.81 -20.80 23.22
N ALA A 16 11.20 -20.39 24.42
CA ALA A 16 12.45 -19.68 24.63
C ALA A 16 13.63 -20.63 24.36
N ILE A 17 14.42 -20.34 23.33
CA ILE A 17 15.81 -20.79 23.24
C ILE A 17 16.64 -19.52 23.32
N LEU A 18 17.07 -19.17 24.55
CA LEU A 18 18.31 -18.44 24.75
C LEU A 18 19.45 -19.37 24.31
N ALA A 19 19.77 -19.37 23.03
CA ALA A 19 21.07 -19.80 22.56
C ALA A 19 21.91 -18.53 22.39
N ALA A 20 23.03 -18.49 23.09
CA ALA A 20 24.09 -17.52 22.88
C ALA A 20 24.36 -17.43 21.37
N LEU A 21 24.06 -16.27 20.77
CA LEU A 21 24.55 -15.98 19.43
C LEU A 21 26.07 -15.81 19.58
N PRO A 22 26.89 -16.64 18.93
CA PRO A 22 28.32 -16.39 18.90
C PRO A 22 28.54 -15.06 18.18
N ALA A 23 29.47 -14.26 18.71
CA ALA A 23 30.00 -13.10 18.04
C ALA A 23 30.54 -13.49 16.64
N LYS A 24 30.17 -12.70 15.64
CA LYS A 24 30.71 -12.66 14.26
C LYS A 24 30.55 -13.95 13.44
N ALA A 25 29.42 -14.03 12.73
CA ALA A 25 29.54 -14.23 11.29
C ALA A 25 29.74 -12.83 10.68
N ALA A 26 30.90 -12.57 10.08
CA ALA A 26 31.03 -11.42 9.20
C ALA A 26 30.15 -11.71 7.98
N THR A 27 28.91 -11.25 8.00
CA THR A 27 28.18 -11.01 6.76
C THR A 27 29.03 -10.02 5.96
N ASP A 28 29.34 -10.37 4.71
CA ASP A 28 30.10 -9.51 3.78
C ASP A 28 29.21 -8.33 3.35
N THR A 29 28.86 -7.47 4.33
CA THR A 29 28.05 -6.28 4.11
C THR A 29 28.90 -5.22 3.44
N TYR A 30 28.28 -4.38 2.62
CA TYR A 30 29.02 -3.39 1.86
C TYR A 30 29.80 -2.38 2.73
N PHE A 31 29.26 -2.09 3.92
CA PHE A 31 29.90 -1.32 4.98
C PHE A 31 29.48 -1.91 6.35
N PRO A 32 30.20 -1.60 7.45
CA PRO A 32 29.85 -2.13 8.76
C PRO A 32 28.48 -1.65 9.23
N TYR A 33 27.60 -2.57 9.63
CA TYR A 33 26.31 -2.22 10.23
C TYR A 33 26.46 -1.90 11.72
N PRO A 34 25.57 -1.06 12.29
CA PRO A 34 25.64 -0.71 13.70
C PRO A 34 25.47 -1.93 14.60
N ILE A 35 26.33 -2.03 15.62
CA ILE A 35 26.23 -3.06 16.66
C ILE A 35 25.27 -2.57 17.72
N VAL A 36 24.15 -3.27 17.88
CA VAL A 36 23.13 -2.94 18.88
C VAL A 36 23.66 -3.24 20.29
N PRO A 37 23.64 -2.28 21.23
CA PRO A 37 24.04 -2.52 22.61
C PRO A 37 23.24 -3.63 23.28
N ASP A 38 23.90 -4.48 24.06
CA ASP A 38 23.27 -5.59 24.79
C ASP A 38 22.22 -5.11 25.82
N SER A 39 22.30 -3.85 26.25
CA SER A 39 21.30 -3.22 27.11
C SER A 39 19.93 -3.07 26.43
N ILE A 40 19.86 -3.13 25.10
CA ILE A 40 18.60 -3.05 24.35
C ILE A 40 18.08 -4.47 24.10
N VAL A 41 17.11 -4.88 24.93
CA VAL A 41 16.62 -6.26 24.94
C VAL A 41 15.34 -6.47 24.12
N THR A 42 14.55 -5.42 23.89
CA THR A 42 13.29 -5.52 23.13
C THR A 42 13.54 -5.55 21.63
N LEU A 43 12.81 -6.38 20.88
CA LEU A 43 12.90 -6.43 19.41
C LEU A 43 12.73 -5.04 18.78
N GLN A 44 11.68 -4.30 19.17
CA GLN A 44 11.44 -2.95 18.64
C GLN A 44 12.58 -1.98 18.94
N GLY A 45 13.06 -1.93 20.20
CA GLY A 45 14.19 -1.07 20.53
C GLY A 45 15.48 -1.41 19.77
N ARG A 46 15.72 -2.70 19.49
CA ARG A 46 16.87 -3.14 18.69
C ARG A 46 16.72 -2.71 17.22
N ALA A 47 15.53 -2.88 16.65
CA ALA A 47 15.22 -2.44 15.29
C ALA A 47 15.27 -0.90 15.17
N ASP A 48 14.74 -0.17 16.14
CA ASP A 48 14.82 1.30 16.21
C ASP A 48 16.29 1.76 16.18
N PHE A 49 17.16 1.09 16.95
CA PHE A 49 18.60 1.39 16.96
C PHE A 49 19.24 1.11 15.60
N LEU A 50 18.99 -0.07 15.01
CA LEU A 50 19.50 -0.44 13.70
C LEU A 50 19.08 0.55 12.63
N VAL A 51 17.78 0.86 12.52
CA VAL A 51 17.24 1.80 11.53
C VAL A 51 17.85 3.19 11.72
N THR A 52 17.92 3.70 12.95
CA THR A 52 18.46 5.04 13.25
C THR A 52 19.92 5.18 12.83
N HIS A 53 20.73 4.16 13.09
CA HIS A 53 22.19 4.19 12.91
C HIS A 53 22.67 3.47 11.66
N PHE A 54 21.76 2.96 10.81
CA PHE A 54 22.09 2.08 9.70
C PHE A 54 23.15 2.69 8.79
N TRP A 55 23.00 3.97 8.46
CA TRP A 55 23.84 4.68 7.50
C TRP A 55 25.08 5.35 8.12
N ASP A 56 25.31 5.24 9.43
CA ASP A 56 26.36 6.01 10.14
C ASP A 56 27.78 5.67 9.67
N PHE A 57 28.01 4.43 9.23
CA PHE A 57 29.30 3.95 8.74
C PHE A 57 29.42 3.97 7.21
N CYS A 58 28.37 4.41 6.50
CA CYS A 58 28.38 4.52 5.06
C CYS A 58 28.96 5.89 4.62
N ASP A 59 30.06 5.89 3.86
CA ASP A 59 30.50 7.10 3.17
C ASP A 59 29.57 7.37 1.98
N MET A 60 28.49 8.13 2.22
CA MET A 60 27.46 8.45 1.22
C MET A 60 27.99 9.10 -0.06
N LYS A 61 29.20 9.68 -0.05
CA LYS A 61 29.81 10.26 -1.26
C LYS A 61 30.48 9.20 -2.14
N LYS A 62 30.86 8.06 -1.57
CA LYS A 62 31.57 6.97 -2.26
C LYS A 62 30.76 5.68 -2.38
N GLY A 63 29.74 5.50 -1.55
CA GLY A 63 28.90 4.29 -1.54
C GLY A 63 28.31 3.98 -2.92
N PHE A 64 27.90 5.01 -3.66
CA PHE A 64 27.30 4.82 -4.99
C PHE A 64 28.29 4.43 -6.10
N SER A 65 29.59 4.29 -5.79
CA SER A 65 30.57 3.67 -6.70
C SER A 65 30.22 2.22 -7.07
N SER A 66 29.47 1.53 -6.19
CA SER A 66 28.84 0.24 -6.51
C SER A 66 27.34 0.30 -6.25
N ARG A 67 26.57 0.59 -7.30
CA ARG A 67 25.10 0.63 -7.21
C ARG A 67 24.49 -0.70 -6.78
N ALA A 68 25.05 -1.83 -7.22
CA ALA A 68 24.56 -3.15 -6.82
C ALA A 68 24.66 -3.35 -5.30
N LYS A 69 25.84 -3.11 -4.71
CA LYS A 69 26.04 -3.24 -3.26
C LYS A 69 25.24 -2.23 -2.44
N MET A 70 25.01 -1.02 -2.97
CA MET A 70 24.11 -0.06 -2.34
C MET A 70 22.63 -0.49 -2.40
N ALA A 71 22.19 -1.16 -3.47
CA ALA A 71 20.84 -1.70 -3.54
C ALA A 71 20.64 -2.83 -2.51
N GLU A 72 21.62 -3.72 -2.37
CA GLU A 72 21.62 -4.77 -1.33
C GLU A 72 21.52 -4.15 0.07
N ALA A 73 22.38 -3.18 0.39
CA ALA A 73 22.33 -2.50 1.68
C ALA A 73 21.02 -1.72 1.89
N PHE A 74 20.43 -1.17 0.83
CA PHE A 74 19.14 -0.50 0.91
C PHE A 74 18.00 -1.49 1.16
N SER A 75 18.06 -2.69 0.58
CA SER A 75 17.12 -3.78 0.88
C SER A 75 17.22 -4.19 2.36
N ASP A 76 18.44 -4.38 2.86
CA ASP A 76 18.69 -4.68 4.27
C ASP A 76 18.11 -3.58 5.19
N TYR A 77 18.32 -2.31 4.85
CA TYR A 77 17.74 -1.16 5.56
C TYR A 77 16.21 -1.22 5.64
N LEU A 78 15.53 -1.51 4.52
CA LEU A 78 14.07 -1.63 4.49
C LEU A 78 13.58 -2.83 5.32
N SER A 79 14.33 -3.94 5.33
CA SER A 79 13.96 -5.17 6.05
C SER A 79 13.82 -5.00 7.57
N PHE A 80 14.49 -4.00 8.16
CA PHE A 80 14.36 -3.71 9.60
C PHE A 80 13.13 -2.88 9.96
N MET A 81 12.52 -2.18 8.98
CA MET A 81 11.44 -1.22 9.22
C MET A 81 10.16 -1.84 9.81
N PRO A 82 9.71 -3.05 9.40
CA PRO A 82 8.52 -3.69 9.99
C PRO A 82 8.64 -3.97 11.49
N HIS A 83 9.87 -3.98 12.02
CA HIS A 83 10.15 -4.25 13.43
C HIS A 83 10.43 -2.98 14.25
N ALA A 84 10.66 -1.83 13.59
CA ALA A 84 10.91 -0.55 14.23
C ALA A 84 9.61 0.23 14.50
N SER A 85 9.69 1.27 15.31
CA SER A 85 8.55 2.18 15.49
C SER A 85 8.38 3.10 14.27
N ALA A 86 7.14 3.39 13.88
CA ALA A 86 6.83 4.27 12.75
C ALA A 86 7.53 5.63 12.85
N LYS A 87 7.62 6.19 14.07
CA LYS A 87 8.35 7.44 14.34
C LYS A 87 9.82 7.35 13.96
N THR A 88 10.51 6.27 14.33
CA THR A 88 11.92 6.06 13.99
C THR A 88 12.11 5.87 12.50
N VAL A 89 11.26 5.06 11.87
CA VAL A 89 11.29 4.83 10.42
C VAL A 89 11.17 6.14 9.65
N HIS A 90 10.14 6.96 9.95
CA HIS A 90 9.95 8.25 9.30
C HIS A 90 11.13 9.21 9.50
N LYS A 91 11.67 9.27 10.72
CA LYS A 91 12.83 10.11 11.02
C LYS A 91 14.07 9.66 10.25
N SER A 92 14.30 8.36 10.17
CA SER A 92 15.46 7.77 9.49
C SER A 92 15.40 7.97 7.98
N ILE A 93 14.25 7.71 7.35
CA ILE A 93 14.04 7.97 5.92
C ILE A 93 14.23 9.47 5.61
N ALA A 94 13.64 10.36 6.40
CA ALA A 94 13.80 11.80 6.22
C ALA A 94 15.28 12.24 6.33
N LYS A 95 16.03 11.68 7.28
CA LYS A 95 17.47 11.92 7.41
C LYS A 95 18.24 11.44 6.18
N LEU A 96 18.01 10.22 5.71
CA LEU A 96 18.65 9.66 4.53
C LEU A 96 18.42 10.55 3.29
N LEU A 97 17.17 10.92 3.05
CA LEU A 97 16.79 11.77 1.91
C LEU A 97 17.42 13.16 2.01
N LYS A 98 17.59 13.70 3.22
CA LYS A 98 18.27 14.97 3.46
C LYS A 98 19.77 14.88 3.16
N ASP A 99 20.42 13.79 3.56
CA ASP A 99 21.85 13.55 3.30
C ASP A 99 22.13 13.41 1.78
N LEU A 100 21.13 12.95 1.01
CA LEU A 100 21.20 12.80 -0.45
C LEU A 100 20.66 13.99 -1.26
N GLU A 101 20.15 15.05 -0.61
CA GLU A 101 19.51 16.18 -1.30
C GLU A 101 20.41 16.83 -2.37
N LYS A 102 21.72 16.85 -2.13
CA LYS A 102 22.72 17.41 -3.07
C LYS A 102 23.25 16.39 -4.08
N GLN A 103 22.76 15.15 -4.06
CA GLN A 103 23.17 14.01 -4.88
C GLN A 103 21.99 13.49 -5.71
N PRO A 104 21.52 14.25 -6.73
CA PRO A 104 20.25 13.96 -7.41
C PRO A 104 20.20 12.58 -8.09
N ALA A 105 21.32 12.11 -8.65
CA ALA A 105 21.39 10.79 -9.28
C ALA A 105 21.25 9.64 -8.29
N ASP A 106 21.71 9.82 -7.05
CA ASP A 106 21.69 8.82 -6.00
C ASP A 106 20.36 8.81 -5.25
N GLN A 107 19.77 9.99 -5.06
CA GLN A 107 18.39 10.13 -4.58
C GLN A 107 17.39 9.49 -5.56
N LEU A 108 17.55 9.72 -6.87
CA LEU A 108 16.74 9.06 -7.90
C LEU A 108 16.92 7.54 -7.87
N PHE A 109 18.17 7.08 -7.76
CA PHE A 109 18.48 5.64 -7.66
C PHE A 109 17.75 4.97 -6.47
N PHE A 110 17.77 5.58 -5.29
CA PHE A 110 17.03 5.02 -4.15
C PHE A 110 15.52 5.10 -4.29
N ALA A 111 14.96 6.12 -4.94
CA ALA A 111 13.53 6.13 -5.22
C ALA A 111 13.12 5.00 -6.17
N GLN A 112 13.92 4.73 -7.20
CA GLN A 112 13.70 3.59 -8.10
C GLN A 112 13.84 2.25 -7.37
N LYS A 113 14.81 2.13 -6.46
CA LYS A 113 14.95 0.91 -5.63
C LYS A 113 13.87 0.76 -4.59
N ALA A 114 13.38 1.85 -4.00
CA ALA A 114 12.22 1.80 -3.13
C ALA A 114 10.98 1.35 -3.91
N GLU A 115 10.79 1.87 -5.13
CA GLU A 115 9.70 1.40 -5.97
C GLU A 115 9.78 -0.11 -6.24
N GLU A 116 10.94 -0.60 -6.70
CA GLU A 116 11.17 -2.01 -7.03
C GLU A 116 10.97 -2.96 -5.83
N LEU A 117 11.36 -2.54 -4.63
CA LEU A 117 11.36 -3.41 -3.46
C LEU A 117 10.04 -3.40 -2.69
N ILE A 118 9.33 -2.27 -2.68
CA ILE A 118 8.16 -2.08 -1.79
C ILE A 118 6.91 -1.50 -2.47
N HIS A 119 6.89 -1.41 -3.80
CA HIS A 119 5.80 -0.80 -4.54
C HIS A 119 5.52 -1.41 -5.92
N SER A 120 6.44 -2.12 -6.56
CA SER A 120 6.22 -2.77 -7.85
C SER A 120 5.30 -3.99 -7.73
N ASP A 121 4.79 -4.47 -8.86
CA ASP A 121 4.09 -5.75 -8.99
C ASP A 121 4.91 -6.97 -8.52
N THR A 122 6.24 -6.87 -8.56
CA THR A 122 7.18 -7.88 -8.07
C THR A 122 7.58 -7.73 -6.61
N SER A 123 7.10 -6.69 -5.91
CA SER A 123 7.46 -6.44 -4.52
C SER A 123 6.89 -7.53 -3.59
N GLU A 124 7.74 -8.09 -2.72
CA GLU A 124 7.29 -9.07 -1.72
C GLU A 124 6.43 -8.43 -0.63
N VAL A 125 6.69 -7.15 -0.33
CA VAL A 125 5.99 -6.37 0.70
C VAL A 125 5.59 -5.04 0.09
N PHE A 126 4.31 -4.68 0.18
CA PHE A 126 3.81 -3.40 -0.33
C PHE A 126 3.70 -2.38 0.81
N SER A 127 4.30 -1.20 0.64
CA SER A 127 4.12 -0.11 1.60
C SER A 127 4.24 1.28 0.98
N ASP A 128 3.10 1.94 0.82
CA ASP A 128 3.06 3.31 0.33
C ASP A 128 3.63 4.31 1.34
N GLU A 129 3.46 4.05 2.63
CA GLU A 129 4.00 4.89 3.70
C GLU A 129 5.53 4.93 3.65
N LEU A 130 6.16 3.80 3.33
CA LEU A 130 7.61 3.70 3.16
C LEU A 130 8.08 4.25 1.81
N PHE A 131 7.34 4.01 0.73
CA PHE A 131 7.72 4.42 -0.62
C PHE A 131 7.56 5.93 -0.85
N LEU A 132 6.45 6.51 -0.41
CA LEU A 132 6.04 7.87 -0.77
C LEU A 132 7.06 8.96 -0.41
N PRO A 133 7.81 8.90 0.73
CA PRO A 133 8.88 9.84 1.01
C PRO A 133 9.98 9.86 -0.07
N PHE A 134 10.35 8.71 -0.62
CA PHE A 134 11.39 8.64 -1.67
C PHE A 134 10.89 9.24 -2.98
N ALA A 135 9.67 8.90 -3.39
CA ALA A 135 9.05 9.46 -4.57
C ALA A 135 8.91 10.99 -4.47
N ARG A 136 8.44 11.50 -3.32
CA ARG A 136 8.34 12.96 -3.05
C ARG A 136 9.69 13.65 -3.13
N ALA A 137 10.75 13.06 -2.56
CA ALA A 137 12.09 13.64 -2.63
C ALA A 137 12.57 13.82 -4.07
N VAL A 138 12.26 12.88 -4.97
CA VAL A 138 12.56 13.02 -6.40
C VAL A 138 11.77 14.17 -7.03
N VAL A 139 10.46 14.24 -6.77
CA VAL A 139 9.58 15.29 -7.30
C VAL A 139 10.06 16.68 -6.86
N GLU A 140 10.41 16.83 -5.58
CA GLU A 140 10.81 18.10 -4.97
C GLU A 140 12.24 18.54 -5.36
N ASN A 141 13.13 17.62 -5.72
CA ASN A 141 14.52 17.97 -6.05
C ASN A 141 14.64 18.63 -7.42
N LYS A 142 14.82 19.97 -7.45
CA LYS A 142 14.94 20.77 -8.68
C LYS A 142 16.12 20.39 -9.60
N ARG A 143 17.08 19.61 -9.12
CA ARG A 143 18.26 19.18 -9.90
C ARG A 143 18.02 17.87 -10.68
N ILE A 144 16.92 17.18 -10.43
CA ILE A 144 16.52 16.00 -11.21
C ILE A 144 15.77 16.49 -12.47
N PRO A 145 16.10 16.00 -13.69
CA PRO A 145 15.40 16.38 -14.91
C PRO A 145 13.92 16.03 -14.89
N ALA A 146 13.08 16.85 -15.54
CA ALA A 146 11.63 16.64 -15.57
C ALA A 146 11.21 15.25 -16.09
N LYS A 147 11.90 14.75 -17.12
CA LYS A 147 11.66 13.41 -17.69
C LYS A 147 11.79 12.27 -16.67
N ASP A 148 12.66 12.43 -15.68
CA ASP A 148 12.93 11.42 -14.66
C ASP A 148 12.00 11.59 -13.44
N LYS A 149 11.13 12.62 -13.47
CA LYS A 149 10.14 12.90 -12.43
C LYS A 149 8.72 12.51 -12.81
N THR A 150 8.36 12.54 -14.09
CA THR A 150 6.97 12.37 -14.56
C THR A 150 6.28 11.18 -13.88
N HIS A 151 6.95 10.03 -13.89
CA HIS A 151 6.46 8.81 -13.23
C HIS A 151 6.20 8.99 -11.73
N PHE A 152 7.16 9.56 -10.99
CA PHE A 152 7.00 9.82 -9.55
C PHE A 152 5.98 10.93 -9.25
N ILE A 153 5.76 11.89 -10.15
CA ILE A 153 4.70 12.90 -10.02
C ILE A 153 3.34 12.20 -10.04
N ASP A 154 3.11 11.32 -11.01
CA ASP A 154 1.84 10.59 -11.14
C ASP A 154 1.61 9.68 -9.93
N GLN A 155 2.62 8.91 -9.51
CA GLN A 155 2.53 8.05 -8.33
C GLN A 155 2.27 8.84 -7.05
N THR A 156 3.04 9.90 -6.78
CA THR A 156 2.85 10.69 -5.56
C THR A 156 1.45 11.31 -5.48
N LYS A 157 0.89 11.74 -6.62
CA LYS A 157 -0.48 12.26 -6.72
C LYS A 157 -1.50 11.17 -6.34
N ILE A 158 -1.44 10.01 -6.99
CA ILE A 158 -2.38 8.90 -6.76
C ILE A 158 -2.30 8.39 -5.32
N LEU A 159 -1.09 8.11 -4.83
CA LEU A 159 -0.89 7.54 -3.49
C LEU A 159 -1.26 8.51 -2.37
N THR A 160 -1.02 9.81 -2.57
CA THR A 160 -1.45 10.82 -1.59
C THR A 160 -2.98 10.92 -1.54
N ALA A 161 -3.65 10.80 -2.69
CA ALA A 161 -5.11 10.84 -2.77
C ALA A 161 -5.79 9.57 -2.24
N THR A 162 -5.08 8.45 -2.24
CA THR A 162 -5.58 7.12 -1.85
C THR A 162 -4.87 6.54 -0.62
N MET A 163 -4.37 7.40 0.28
CA MET A 163 -3.73 6.95 1.51
C MET A 163 -4.77 6.39 2.48
N LEU A 164 -4.40 5.41 3.31
CA LEU A 164 -5.29 4.98 4.39
C LEU A 164 -5.63 6.18 5.30
N GLY A 165 -6.90 6.30 5.64
CA GLY A 165 -7.47 7.41 6.40
C GLY A 165 -7.79 8.67 5.59
N SER A 166 -7.39 8.78 4.31
CA SER A 166 -7.82 9.88 3.46
C SER A 166 -9.25 9.67 2.94
N ARG A 167 -9.97 10.76 2.70
CA ARG A 167 -11.26 10.70 2.00
C ARG A 167 -11.02 10.19 0.56
N MET A 168 -11.82 9.21 0.12
CA MET A 168 -11.71 8.69 -1.24
C MET A 168 -12.02 9.79 -2.28
N PRO A 169 -11.31 9.83 -3.41
CA PRO A 169 -11.65 10.71 -4.53
C PRO A 169 -13.03 10.39 -5.13
N ASP A 170 -13.74 11.40 -5.61
CA ASP A 170 -14.97 11.17 -6.38
C ASP A 170 -14.66 10.40 -7.68
N ILE A 171 -15.61 9.58 -8.14
CA ILE A 171 -15.48 8.79 -9.36
C ILE A 171 -16.53 9.26 -10.36
N ALA A 172 -16.10 9.94 -11.42
CA ALA A 172 -16.96 10.18 -12.58
C ALA A 172 -16.96 8.95 -13.48
N TYR A 173 -18.13 8.37 -13.75
CA TYR A 173 -18.28 7.12 -14.49
C TYR A 173 -19.44 7.17 -15.47
N THR A 174 -19.40 6.26 -16.46
CA THR A 174 -20.54 5.94 -17.30
C THR A 174 -21.19 4.65 -16.80
N ASP A 175 -22.49 4.66 -16.54
CA ASP A 175 -23.23 3.52 -15.98
C ASP A 175 -23.59 2.44 -17.04
N ARG A 176 -24.18 1.33 -16.58
CA ARG A 176 -24.63 0.21 -17.43
C ARG A 176 -25.68 0.59 -18.50
N ASN A 177 -26.27 1.79 -18.40
CA ASN A 177 -27.26 2.33 -19.33
C ASN A 177 -26.67 3.42 -20.24
N GLY A 178 -25.37 3.73 -20.12
CA GLY A 178 -24.69 4.77 -20.88
C GLY A 178 -24.82 6.18 -20.29
N ASN A 179 -25.41 6.34 -19.10
CA ASN A 179 -25.55 7.64 -18.46
C ASN A 179 -24.25 8.01 -17.72
N LYS A 180 -23.90 9.29 -17.76
CA LYS A 180 -22.80 9.83 -16.94
C LYS A 180 -23.30 10.12 -15.52
N ALA A 181 -22.52 9.71 -14.53
CA ALA A 181 -22.78 9.95 -13.12
C ALA A 181 -21.47 10.20 -12.36
N VAL A 182 -21.60 10.69 -11.12
CA VAL A 182 -20.48 10.83 -10.19
C VAL A 182 -20.83 10.07 -8.93
N PHE A 183 -19.94 9.17 -8.52
CA PHE A 183 -20.00 8.53 -7.22
C PHE A 183 -19.15 9.32 -6.22
N SER A 184 -19.78 9.71 -5.12
CA SER A 184 -19.15 10.27 -3.93
C SER A 184 -19.65 9.46 -2.74
N PRO A 185 -18.80 9.15 -1.75
CA PRO A 185 -19.25 8.44 -0.56
C PRO A 185 -20.24 9.30 0.22
N ASP A 186 -21.38 8.71 0.56
CA ASP A 186 -22.34 9.29 1.48
C ASP A 186 -21.96 8.95 2.92
N SER A 187 -22.45 9.76 3.86
CA SER A 187 -22.02 9.66 5.25
C SER A 187 -22.70 8.53 6.04
N THR A 188 -23.33 7.58 5.35
CA THR A 188 -24.34 6.67 5.93
C THR A 188 -24.01 5.20 5.70
N GLN A 189 -23.26 4.86 4.65
CA GLN A 189 -23.02 3.47 4.26
C GLN A 189 -21.52 3.21 4.13
N VAL A 190 -21.11 1.99 4.48
CA VAL A 190 -19.77 1.48 4.11
C VAL A 190 -19.77 1.22 2.60
N THR A 191 -18.72 1.66 1.90
CA THR A 191 -18.58 1.37 0.46
C THR A 191 -17.48 0.35 0.23
N ILE A 192 -17.83 -0.74 -0.46
CA ILE A 192 -16.87 -1.67 -1.05
C ILE A 192 -16.67 -1.27 -2.50
N LEU A 193 -15.51 -0.70 -2.80
CA LEU A 193 -15.12 -0.33 -4.15
C LEU A 193 -14.36 -1.50 -4.78
N PHE A 194 -14.85 -1.98 -5.92
CA PHE A 194 -14.39 -3.18 -6.61
C PHE A 194 -13.87 -2.83 -8.01
N PHE A 195 -12.55 -2.78 -8.15
CA PHE A 195 -11.90 -2.64 -9.45
C PHE A 195 -11.83 -3.99 -10.15
N ASN A 196 -12.37 -4.07 -11.37
CA ASN A 196 -12.58 -5.33 -12.08
C ASN A 196 -12.34 -5.22 -13.59
N GLU A 197 -12.18 -6.37 -14.22
CA GLU A 197 -12.07 -6.55 -15.68
C GLU A 197 -13.06 -7.65 -16.16
N PRO A 198 -13.80 -7.44 -17.27
CA PRO A 198 -14.86 -8.34 -17.73
C PRO A 198 -14.45 -9.80 -17.95
N ASP A 199 -13.24 -10.03 -18.47
CA ASP A 199 -12.75 -11.35 -18.90
C ASP A 199 -11.69 -11.94 -17.96
N ASN A 200 -11.48 -11.32 -16.79
CA ASN A 200 -10.52 -11.78 -15.81
C ASN A 200 -11.17 -12.83 -14.89
N HIS A 201 -10.63 -14.06 -14.90
CA HIS A 201 -11.18 -15.18 -14.12
C HIS A 201 -11.32 -14.88 -12.62
N GLU A 202 -10.31 -14.23 -12.03
CA GLU A 202 -10.33 -13.85 -10.63
C GLU A 202 -11.39 -12.79 -10.35
N CYS A 203 -11.63 -11.84 -11.27
CA CYS A 203 -12.72 -10.88 -11.17
C CYS A 203 -14.09 -11.56 -11.20
N LEU A 204 -14.29 -12.53 -12.09
CA LEU A 204 -15.52 -13.31 -12.18
C LEU A 204 -15.78 -14.12 -10.91
N LEU A 205 -14.73 -14.76 -10.36
CA LEU A 205 -14.79 -15.48 -9.09
C LEU A 205 -15.11 -14.53 -7.92
N ALA A 206 -14.45 -13.38 -7.85
CA ALA A 206 -14.68 -12.38 -6.80
C ALA A 206 -16.11 -11.83 -6.86
N LYS A 207 -16.62 -11.54 -8.05
CA LYS A 207 -18.03 -11.17 -8.29
C LYS A 207 -18.98 -12.24 -7.74
N ALA A 208 -18.77 -13.50 -8.13
CA ALA A 208 -19.64 -14.60 -7.74
C ALA A 208 -19.65 -14.80 -6.22
N ARG A 209 -18.49 -14.73 -5.57
CA ARG A 209 -18.36 -14.88 -4.11
C ARG A 209 -19.03 -13.74 -3.34
N LEU A 210 -18.85 -12.48 -3.76
CA LEU A 210 -19.54 -11.35 -3.13
C LEU A 210 -21.05 -11.42 -3.31
N ASN A 211 -21.51 -11.82 -4.50
CA ASN A 211 -22.94 -11.91 -4.78
C ASN A 211 -23.62 -13.08 -4.05
N ALA A 212 -22.91 -14.18 -3.82
CA ALA A 212 -23.43 -15.35 -3.11
C ALA A 212 -23.34 -15.22 -1.57
N ASP A 213 -22.61 -14.23 -1.05
CA ASP A 213 -22.48 -14.00 0.38
C ASP A 213 -23.75 -13.37 0.96
N SER A 214 -24.47 -14.13 1.79
CA SER A 214 -25.76 -13.71 2.31
C SER A 214 -25.69 -12.46 3.21
N LYS A 215 -24.57 -12.26 3.92
CA LYS A 215 -24.36 -11.06 4.73
C LYS A 215 -24.20 -9.82 3.86
N SER A 216 -23.44 -9.93 2.78
CA SER A 216 -23.30 -8.88 1.77
C SER A 216 -24.67 -8.45 1.23
N SER A 217 -25.52 -9.43 0.85
CA SER A 217 -26.88 -9.14 0.39
C SER A 217 -27.74 -8.46 1.47
N SER A 218 -27.68 -8.94 2.73
CA SER A 218 -28.44 -8.33 3.84
C SER A 218 -28.00 -6.90 4.09
N PHE A 219 -26.69 -6.62 4.21
CA PHE A 219 -26.19 -5.27 4.47
C PHE A 219 -26.51 -4.29 3.36
N ILE A 220 -26.57 -4.75 2.10
CA ILE A 220 -27.01 -3.90 0.99
C ILE A 220 -28.51 -3.61 1.11
N ALA A 221 -29.34 -4.62 1.40
CA ALA A 221 -30.78 -4.46 1.56
C ALA A 221 -31.15 -3.56 2.76
N ASP A 222 -30.40 -3.67 3.86
CA ASP A 222 -30.57 -2.90 5.08
C ASP A 222 -29.99 -1.47 4.98
N GLY A 223 -29.35 -1.14 3.86
CA GLY A 223 -28.73 0.16 3.64
C GLY A 223 -27.47 0.41 4.45
N ILE A 224 -26.83 -0.63 4.99
CA ILE A 224 -25.60 -0.53 5.79
C ILE A 224 -24.36 -0.43 4.87
N MET A 225 -24.40 -1.11 3.72
CA MET A 225 -23.28 -1.23 2.79
C MET A 225 -23.72 -1.00 1.35
N LYS A 226 -22.81 -0.55 0.49
CA LYS A 226 -22.97 -0.60 -0.96
C LYS A 226 -21.74 -1.16 -1.64
N ILE A 227 -21.94 -1.70 -2.84
CA ILE A 227 -20.85 -2.15 -3.72
C ILE A 227 -20.82 -1.24 -4.95
N VAL A 228 -19.63 -0.70 -5.24
CA VAL A 228 -19.35 0.11 -6.42
C VAL A 228 -18.32 -0.62 -7.25
N ALA A 229 -18.72 -1.17 -8.39
CA ALA A 229 -17.85 -1.92 -9.28
C ALA A 229 -17.39 -1.06 -10.46
N ILE A 230 -16.09 -0.81 -10.57
CA ILE A 230 -15.50 0.07 -11.57
C ILE A 230 -14.57 -0.72 -12.50
N THR A 231 -14.75 -0.53 -13.81
CA THR A 231 -13.90 -1.14 -14.85
C THR A 231 -13.07 -0.07 -15.53
N LYS A 232 -11.77 -0.32 -15.71
CA LYS A 232 -10.86 0.55 -16.48
C LYS A 232 -11.06 0.34 -17.98
N THR A 233 -12.12 0.91 -18.54
CA THR A 233 -12.42 0.80 -19.98
C THR A 233 -13.32 1.93 -20.45
N GLU A 234 -13.37 2.12 -21.77
CA GLU A 234 -14.43 2.87 -22.43
C GLU A 234 -15.77 2.11 -22.34
N PRO A 235 -16.92 2.82 -22.26
CA PRO A 235 -18.25 2.22 -22.15
C PRO A 235 -18.77 1.71 -23.51
N GLY A 236 -18.04 0.80 -24.14
CA GLY A 236 -18.43 0.13 -25.39
C GLY A 236 -19.49 -0.95 -25.21
N GLU A 237 -20.01 -1.51 -26.33
CA GLU A 237 -21.07 -2.53 -26.32
C GLU A 237 -20.71 -3.78 -25.51
N ASP A 238 -19.46 -4.25 -25.61
CA ASP A 238 -18.97 -5.41 -24.85
C ASP A 238 -19.00 -5.14 -23.35
N TRP A 239 -18.50 -3.97 -22.93
CA TRP A 239 -18.53 -3.57 -21.52
C TRP A 239 -19.97 -3.39 -21.03
N ILE A 240 -20.86 -2.78 -21.81
CA ILE A 240 -22.28 -2.63 -21.46
C ILE A 240 -22.94 -4.01 -21.28
N SER A 241 -22.63 -4.96 -22.17
CA SER A 241 -23.13 -6.33 -22.08
C SER A 241 -22.64 -7.03 -20.83
N PHE A 242 -21.36 -6.89 -20.49
CA PHE A 242 -20.79 -7.36 -19.23
C PHE A 242 -21.44 -6.70 -18.01
N ALA A 243 -21.62 -5.38 -18.02
CA ALA A 243 -22.18 -4.61 -16.92
C ALA A 243 -23.62 -5.01 -16.60
N LYS A 244 -24.40 -5.44 -17.60
CA LYS A 244 -25.75 -6.02 -17.41
C LYS A 244 -25.74 -7.37 -16.68
N THR A 245 -24.60 -8.07 -16.63
CA THR A 245 -24.45 -9.32 -15.85
C THR A 245 -24.06 -9.07 -14.39
N MET A 246 -23.81 -7.82 -14.01
CA MET A 246 -23.53 -7.45 -12.63
C MET A 246 -24.85 -7.31 -11.85
N PRO A 247 -24.87 -7.63 -10.54
CA PRO A 247 -26.07 -7.49 -9.71
C PRO A 247 -26.69 -6.08 -9.82
N GLU A 248 -28.01 -6.00 -9.93
CA GLU A 248 -28.75 -4.73 -10.04
C GLU A 248 -28.61 -3.85 -8.79
N THR A 249 -28.32 -4.46 -7.64
CA THR A 249 -28.09 -3.76 -6.39
C THR A 249 -26.72 -3.06 -6.33
N TRP A 250 -25.83 -3.29 -7.30
CA TRP A 250 -24.50 -2.68 -7.34
C TRP A 250 -24.49 -1.45 -8.24
N THR A 251 -23.76 -0.42 -7.82
CA THR A 251 -23.36 0.65 -8.72
C THR A 251 -22.25 0.13 -9.63
N VAL A 252 -22.42 0.24 -10.95
CA VAL A 252 -21.47 -0.31 -11.93
C VAL A 252 -21.09 0.78 -12.93
N GLY A 253 -19.79 0.96 -13.17
CA GLY A 253 -19.30 2.05 -14.01
C GLY A 253 -18.03 1.76 -14.80
N ALA A 254 -17.95 2.32 -16.00
CA ALA A 254 -16.75 2.36 -16.84
C ALA A 254 -16.02 3.70 -16.65
N VAL A 255 -14.71 3.62 -16.42
CA VAL A 255 -13.83 4.78 -16.24
C VAL A 255 -12.46 4.48 -16.88
N PRO A 256 -12.18 4.94 -18.11
CA PRO A 256 -10.95 4.62 -18.85
C PRO A 256 -9.65 4.99 -18.11
N ASP A 257 -9.69 6.12 -17.41
CA ASP A 257 -8.53 6.76 -16.77
C ASP A 257 -8.55 6.60 -15.23
N ILE A 258 -9.21 5.56 -14.70
CA ILE A 258 -9.35 5.39 -13.24
C ILE A 258 -8.01 5.22 -12.52
N ASP A 259 -7.00 4.69 -13.21
CA ASP A 259 -5.61 4.55 -12.74
C ASP A 259 -4.89 5.88 -12.53
N LYS A 260 -5.42 6.99 -13.06
CA LYS A 260 -4.90 8.35 -12.79
C LYS A 260 -5.45 8.95 -11.48
N ILE A 261 -6.40 8.28 -10.85
CA ILE A 261 -7.11 8.73 -9.64
C ILE A 261 -6.90 7.74 -8.50
N TYR A 262 -6.98 6.44 -8.80
CA TYR A 262 -6.86 5.35 -7.85
C TYR A 262 -5.65 4.47 -8.15
N ASP A 263 -5.04 3.97 -7.09
CA ASP A 263 -4.05 2.92 -7.20
C ASP A 263 -4.76 1.58 -7.46
N ILE A 264 -4.78 1.15 -8.72
CA ILE A 264 -5.42 -0.08 -9.18
C ILE A 264 -4.42 -1.09 -9.72
N ARG A 265 -3.21 -1.12 -9.15
CA ARG A 265 -2.15 -2.06 -9.58
C ARG A 265 -2.54 -3.54 -9.43
N ILE A 266 -3.52 -3.83 -8.58
CA ILE A 266 -4.07 -5.17 -8.35
C ILE A 266 -5.48 -5.24 -8.91
N ILE A 267 -5.73 -6.21 -9.80
CA ILE A 267 -7.05 -6.51 -10.35
C ILE A 267 -7.29 -8.02 -10.27
N PRO A 268 -8.39 -8.49 -9.64
CA PRO A 268 -9.39 -7.71 -8.91
C PRO A 268 -8.79 -7.03 -7.68
N GLY A 269 -9.15 -5.77 -7.46
CA GLY A 269 -8.68 -4.97 -6.32
C GLY A 269 -9.85 -4.37 -5.55
N PHE A 270 -9.80 -4.46 -4.22
CA PHE A 270 -10.86 -3.95 -3.37
C PHE A 270 -10.37 -2.84 -2.44
N TYR A 271 -11.21 -1.83 -2.27
CA TYR A 271 -11.08 -0.82 -1.24
C TYR A 271 -12.30 -0.89 -0.31
N VAL A 272 -12.07 -0.63 0.98
CA VAL A 272 -13.13 -0.48 1.98
C VAL A 272 -13.14 0.97 2.44
N ILE A 273 -14.28 1.61 2.28
CA ILE A 273 -14.49 3.01 2.63
C ILE A 273 -15.48 3.07 3.78
N ASP A 274 -15.11 3.76 4.86
CA ASP A 274 -16.00 3.94 6.01
C ASP A 274 -17.19 4.88 5.68
N GLN A 275 -18.12 4.98 6.63
CA GLN A 275 -19.24 5.92 6.56
C GLN A 275 -18.79 7.39 6.57
N GLY A 276 -17.53 7.72 6.88
CA GLY A 276 -16.99 9.07 6.72
C GLY A 276 -16.47 9.35 5.31
N GLY A 277 -16.49 8.34 4.42
CA GLY A 277 -15.87 8.39 3.10
C GLY A 277 -14.35 8.22 3.11
N ASN A 278 -13.77 7.75 4.22
CA ASN A 278 -12.33 7.54 4.35
C ASN A 278 -11.93 6.11 3.98
N ILE A 279 -10.78 5.96 3.33
CA ILE A 279 -10.23 4.67 2.93
C ILE A 279 -9.70 3.95 4.18
N LEU A 280 -10.35 2.86 4.58
CA LEU A 280 -9.90 1.99 5.67
C LEU A 280 -8.95 0.90 5.20
N LEU A 281 -9.18 0.42 3.98
CA LEU A 281 -8.40 -0.64 3.37
C LEU A 281 -8.32 -0.39 1.87
N LYS A 282 -7.20 -0.75 1.26
CA LYS A 282 -7.01 -0.72 -0.19
C LYS A 282 -6.20 -1.90 -0.66
N ASN A 283 -6.31 -2.20 -1.96
CA ASN A 283 -5.62 -3.31 -2.61
C ASN A 283 -5.90 -4.66 -1.91
N ALA A 284 -7.09 -4.81 -1.31
CA ALA A 284 -7.51 -6.03 -0.66
C ALA A 284 -7.94 -7.06 -1.68
N ASN A 285 -7.82 -8.34 -1.32
CA ASN A 285 -8.38 -9.44 -2.07
C ASN A 285 -9.78 -9.84 -1.55
N ILE A 286 -10.47 -10.68 -2.32
CA ILE A 286 -11.83 -11.14 -2.00
C ILE A 286 -11.92 -11.84 -0.63
N ASN A 287 -10.91 -12.59 -0.20
CA ASN A 287 -10.95 -13.30 1.09
C ASN A 287 -10.96 -12.30 2.26
N GLN A 288 -10.16 -11.24 2.17
CA GLN A 288 -10.14 -10.17 3.16
C GLN A 288 -11.49 -9.45 3.22
N ILE A 289 -12.11 -9.16 2.07
CA ILE A 289 -13.41 -8.50 2.02
C ILE A 289 -14.51 -9.34 2.66
N ILE A 290 -14.62 -10.63 2.31
CA ILE A 290 -15.61 -11.53 2.93
C ILE A 290 -15.37 -11.65 4.44
N SER A 291 -14.11 -11.72 4.87
CA SER A 291 -13.77 -11.73 6.30
C SER A 291 -14.19 -10.45 7.00
N ILE A 292 -14.02 -9.28 6.38
CA ILE A 292 -14.45 -7.99 6.95
C ILE A 292 -15.97 -7.95 7.06
N ILE A 293 -16.68 -8.27 5.99
CA ILE A 293 -18.15 -8.30 5.97
C ILE A 293 -18.71 -9.26 7.01
N SER A 294 -18.02 -10.38 7.25
CA SER A 294 -18.41 -11.34 8.29
C SER A 294 -18.33 -10.80 9.72
N ASN A 295 -17.54 -9.75 9.95
CA ASN A 295 -17.27 -9.17 11.28
C ASN A 295 -17.80 -7.73 11.46
N LEU A 296 -18.49 -7.18 10.44
CA LEU A 296 -19.23 -5.92 10.56
C LEU A 296 -20.50 -6.09 11.40
#